data_AF-A0A8B6G9T7-F1
#
_entry.id   AF-A0A8B6G9T7-F1
#
_cell.length_a   1.000
_cell.length_b   1.000
_cell.length_c   1.000
_cell.angle_alpha   90.00
_cell.angle_beta   90.00
_cell.angle_gamma   90.00
#
_symmetry.space_group_name_H-M   'P 1'
#
loop_
_entity.id
_entity.type
_entity.pdbx_description
1 polymer ?
#
loop_
_entity_poly.entity_id
_entity_poly.type
_entity_poly.pdbx_seq_one_letter_code
_entity_poly.pdbx_strand_id
1 'polypeptide(L)'
;MDKFAIGSRNMPFNFDTDLLIEDWTRRREICEFDGHDSNFSDCLEEASGQENVLPKLTRRSHKMGVTNLWQILSPVQQHKPLSSLKGQTVAIDLSIWVCENQCVKQMQGVVTRPYLRNLYFRISCLLQLGINLIFAVEGEAPDLKHETMSRRQEVQYPGKRKGPPNKKKSRSHFNAKLRECCEMLDYLGVPYIQSKGEAEALCGLLNAAGIVDGCITNDGDVFLYGAKTVFRNFSVTSKDPQVEIYSICDIEQKLDLNREKMVALALLVGCDYVPKGVQE
;
A
#
# COMPACT_ATOMS: atom_id res chain seq x y z
N MET A 1 -17.13 -40.37 15.75
CA MET A 1 -15.79 -40.60 16.32
C MET A 1 -15.01 -41.35 15.25
N ASP A 2 -13.97 -40.85 14.59
CA ASP A 2 -13.24 -39.60 14.69
C ASP A 2 -12.48 -39.37 13.36
N LYS A 3 -12.47 -38.11 12.94
CA LYS A 3 -11.38 -37.34 12.30
C LYS A 3 -10.64 -37.96 11.11
N PHE A 4 -11.05 -37.49 9.92
CA PHE A 4 -10.18 -37.40 8.74
C PHE A 4 -9.07 -36.38 8.99
N ALA A 5 -7.83 -36.85 9.05
CA ALA A 5 -6.64 -36.02 8.95
C ALA A 5 -6.39 -35.70 7.46
N ILE A 6 -6.46 -34.43 7.09
CA ILE A 6 -5.95 -33.94 5.80
C ILE A 6 -4.70 -33.12 6.12
N GLY A 7 -3.56 -33.69 5.72
CA GLY A 7 -2.24 -33.14 5.95
C GLY A 7 -2.04 -31.79 5.27
N SER A 8 -1.54 -30.85 6.06
CA SER A 8 -0.92 -29.60 5.66
C SER A 8 0.26 -29.90 4.72
N ARG A 9 0.04 -29.82 3.40
CA ARG A 9 1.13 -29.87 2.43
C ARG A 9 1.75 -28.47 2.33
N ASN A 10 3.02 -28.42 2.69
CA ASN A 10 3.93 -27.30 2.54
C ASN A 10 3.83 -26.64 1.16
N MET A 11 3.51 -25.34 1.15
CA MET A 11 3.86 -24.44 0.05
C MET A 11 5.36 -24.08 0.17
N PRO A 12 6.12 -23.98 -0.93
CA PRO A 12 7.56 -23.76 -0.90
C PRO A 12 7.86 -22.26 -0.78
N PHE A 13 7.50 -21.66 0.36
CA PHE A 13 7.89 -20.30 0.68
C PHE A 13 8.48 -20.28 2.09
N ASN A 14 9.65 -20.92 2.26
CA ASN A 14 10.53 -20.61 3.39
C ASN A 14 11.12 -19.22 3.13
N PHE A 15 10.37 -18.18 3.50
CA PHE A 15 10.99 -16.93 3.93
C PHE A 15 11.45 -17.15 5.36
N ASP A 16 12.72 -16.89 5.62
CA ASP A 16 13.26 -16.94 6.97
C ASP A 16 12.76 -15.72 7.73
N THR A 17 11.51 -15.81 8.21
CA THR A 17 10.80 -14.76 8.95
C THR A 17 11.52 -14.39 10.24
N ASP A 18 12.31 -15.33 10.77
CA ASP A 18 12.98 -15.19 12.05
C ASP A 18 14.17 -14.22 11.96
N LEU A 19 14.91 -14.22 10.84
CA LEU A 19 15.97 -13.23 10.56
C LEU A 19 15.42 -11.82 10.37
N LEU A 20 14.21 -11.68 9.81
CA LEU A 20 13.52 -10.39 9.65
C LEU A 20 13.02 -9.83 10.98
N ILE A 21 12.56 -10.72 11.89
CA ILE A 21 12.13 -10.36 13.24
C ILE A 21 13.33 -9.94 14.10
N GLU A 22 14.47 -10.61 13.98
CA GLU A 22 15.70 -10.26 14.70
C GLU A 22 16.28 -8.91 14.24
N ASP A 23 16.38 -8.65 12.92
CA ASP A 23 16.88 -7.36 12.41
C ASP A 23 15.94 -6.20 12.79
N TRP A 24 14.62 -6.41 12.78
CA TRP A 24 13.65 -5.40 13.20
C TRP A 24 13.68 -5.11 14.70
N THR A 25 13.69 -6.14 15.55
CA THR A 25 13.74 -5.96 17.01
C THR A 25 15.00 -5.19 17.43
N ARG A 26 16.12 -5.41 16.74
CA ARG A 26 17.40 -4.73 16.99
C ARG A 26 17.42 -3.28 16.51
N ARG A 27 16.70 -2.94 15.43
CA ARG A 27 16.57 -1.56 14.92
C ARG A 27 15.53 -0.74 15.69
N ARG A 28 14.61 -1.39 16.42
CA ARG A 28 13.60 -0.73 17.27
C ARG A 28 14.23 0.09 18.40
N GLU A 29 15.40 -0.32 18.91
CA GLU A 29 16.15 0.40 19.94
C GLU A 29 16.83 1.69 19.43
N ILE A 30 16.88 1.92 18.11
CA ILE A 30 17.57 3.07 17.50
C ILE A 30 16.59 4.24 17.22
N CYS A 31 15.27 4.01 17.30
CA CYS A 31 14.26 5.00 16.92
C CYS A 31 13.42 5.48 18.12
N GLU A 32 14.05 5.98 19.18
CA GLU A 32 13.41 6.98 20.04
C GLU A 32 13.62 8.35 19.40
N PHE A 33 12.62 8.81 18.64
CA PHE A 33 12.61 10.17 18.14
C PHE A 33 12.24 11.09 19.32
N ASP A 34 13.26 11.64 19.98
CA ASP A 34 13.10 12.68 21.00
C ASP A 34 12.52 13.94 20.34
N GLY A 35 11.20 13.96 20.20
CA GLY A 35 10.43 15.05 19.61
C GLY A 35 10.39 16.26 20.52
N HIS A 36 11.50 16.98 20.61
CA HIS A 36 11.50 18.38 21.01
C HIS A 36 11.88 19.23 19.79
N ASP A 37 11.00 20.18 19.47
CA ASP A 37 11.14 21.27 18.50
C ASP A 37 10.88 20.95 17.02
N SER A 38 9.60 21.01 16.62
CA SER A 38 9.08 21.93 15.58
C SER A 38 7.60 21.64 15.32
N ASN A 39 6.82 22.71 15.18
CA ASN A 39 5.36 22.74 15.13
C ASN A 39 4.72 21.67 14.22
N PHE A 40 4.05 20.70 14.84
CA PHE A 40 3.15 19.74 14.19
C PHE A 40 2.11 20.42 13.28
N SER A 41 1.65 21.63 13.66
CA SER A 41 0.75 22.47 12.84
C SER A 41 1.37 22.88 11.52
N ASP A 42 2.67 23.18 11.50
CA ASP A 42 3.37 23.72 10.33
C ASP A 42 3.69 22.57 9.35
N CYS A 43 4.04 21.38 9.86
CA CYS A 43 4.16 20.16 9.06
C CYS A 43 2.82 19.76 8.43
N LEU A 44 1.72 19.87 9.18
CA LEU A 44 0.36 19.63 8.67
C LEU A 44 -0.08 20.71 7.68
N GLU A 45 0.22 21.99 7.90
CA GLU A 45 -0.05 23.07 6.95
C GLU A 45 0.74 22.91 5.65
N GLU A 46 2.00 22.48 5.72
CA GLU A 46 2.77 22.16 4.52
C GLU A 46 2.27 20.90 3.80
N ALA A 47 1.81 19.88 4.54
CA ALA A 47 1.21 18.68 3.97
C ALA A 47 -0.18 18.96 3.35
N SER A 48 -0.99 19.83 3.97
CA SER A 48 -2.38 20.13 3.57
C SER A 48 -2.53 21.28 2.59
N GLY A 49 -1.65 22.29 2.66
CA GLY A 49 -1.52 23.35 1.66
C GLY A 49 -1.26 22.79 0.27
N GLN A 50 -0.74 21.55 0.22
CA GLN A 50 -0.49 20.81 -1.00
C GLN A 50 -1.62 19.90 -1.44
N GLU A 51 -2.50 19.47 -0.54
CA GLU A 51 -3.74 18.78 -0.91
C GLU A 51 -4.79 19.75 -1.50
N ASN A 52 -4.66 21.06 -1.24
CA ASN A 52 -5.45 22.11 -1.91
C ASN A 52 -4.96 22.46 -3.33
N VAL A 53 -3.73 22.07 -3.69
CA VAL A 53 -3.20 22.16 -5.08
C VAL A 53 -3.39 20.84 -5.81
N LEU A 54 -3.51 19.72 -5.09
CA LEU A 54 -4.03 18.48 -5.64
C LEU A 54 -5.48 18.71 -6.08
N PRO A 55 -5.84 18.46 -7.34
CA PRO A 55 -7.25 18.49 -7.71
C PRO A 55 -7.98 17.53 -6.79
N LYS A 56 -9.05 18.01 -6.13
CA LYS A 56 -10.06 17.18 -5.44
C LYS A 56 -10.09 15.86 -6.18
N LEU A 57 -9.65 14.76 -5.53
CA LEU A 57 -9.61 13.44 -6.15
C LEU A 57 -10.91 13.30 -6.92
N THR A 58 -10.84 13.44 -8.25
CA THR A 58 -11.99 13.10 -9.06
C THR A 58 -12.09 11.62 -8.81
N ARG A 59 -13.17 11.24 -8.12
CA ARG A 59 -13.61 9.89 -7.80
C ARG A 59 -13.73 9.07 -9.08
N ARG A 60 -12.61 8.80 -9.72
CA ARG A 60 -12.44 7.78 -10.72
C ARG A 60 -11.62 6.73 -10.01
N SER A 61 -12.35 5.89 -9.29
CA SER A 61 -11.95 4.54 -8.94
C SER A 61 -11.43 3.89 -10.23
N HIS A 62 -10.15 4.07 -10.51
CA HIS A 62 -9.51 3.40 -11.62
C HIS A 62 -9.28 1.98 -11.13
N LYS A 63 -10.07 1.07 -11.71
CA LYS A 63 -10.12 -0.38 -11.53
C LYS A 63 -8.72 -0.97 -11.23
N MET A 64 -8.36 -1.09 -9.95
CA MET A 64 -7.13 -1.76 -9.50
C MET A 64 -7.50 -2.70 -8.36
N GLY A 65 -7.05 -3.94 -8.46
CA GLY A 65 -7.45 -5.06 -7.62
C GLY A 65 -8.80 -5.67 -8.00
N VAL A 66 -9.46 -6.29 -7.03
CA VAL A 66 -10.76 -6.94 -7.23
C VAL A 66 -11.87 -5.95 -7.60
N THR A 67 -12.54 -6.22 -8.73
CA THR A 67 -13.62 -5.37 -9.25
C THR A 67 -14.76 -5.25 -8.23
N ASN A 68 -15.18 -4.01 -7.93
CA ASN A 68 -16.27 -3.66 -7.01
C ASN A 68 -16.15 -4.18 -5.57
N LEU A 69 -14.99 -4.71 -5.15
CA LEU A 69 -14.82 -5.23 -3.80
C LEU A 69 -15.16 -4.20 -2.72
N TRP A 70 -14.70 -2.96 -2.88
CA TRP A 70 -14.96 -1.89 -1.92
C TRP A 70 -16.45 -1.52 -1.78
N GLN A 71 -17.26 -1.73 -2.82
CA GLN A 71 -18.70 -1.53 -2.71
C GLN A 71 -19.34 -2.62 -1.83
N ILE A 72 -18.88 -3.86 -1.98
CA ILE A 72 -19.30 -5.01 -1.19
C ILE A 72 -18.87 -4.85 0.28
N LEU A 73 -17.66 -4.33 0.52
CA LEU A 73 -17.12 -4.12 1.87
C LEU A 73 -17.60 -2.82 2.53
N SER A 74 -18.35 -1.96 1.85
CA SER A 74 -18.83 -0.70 2.40
C SER A 74 -19.61 -0.82 3.74
N PRO A 75 -20.41 -1.87 4.01
CA PRO A 75 -21.14 -1.98 5.27
C PRO A 75 -20.25 -2.23 6.51
N VAL A 76 -19.01 -2.69 6.30
CA VAL A 76 -18.07 -3.01 7.38
C VAL A 76 -16.97 -1.95 7.55
N GLN A 77 -17.03 -0.88 6.76
CA GLN A 77 -16.11 0.24 6.80
C GLN A 77 -16.23 1.01 8.11
N GLN A 78 -15.10 1.23 8.79
CA GLN A 78 -15.02 2.08 9.97
C GLN A 78 -14.24 3.35 9.66
N HIS A 79 -14.76 4.52 10.01
CA HIS A 79 -14.02 5.78 9.95
C HIS A 79 -13.43 6.08 11.33
N LYS A 80 -12.12 6.31 11.38
CA LYS A 80 -11.45 6.76 12.60
C LYS A 80 -10.50 7.92 12.32
N PRO A 81 -10.27 8.82 13.30
CA PRO A 81 -9.23 9.82 13.18
C PRO A 81 -7.87 9.13 13.09
N LEU A 82 -6.94 9.72 12.36
CA LEU A 82 -5.64 9.11 12.13
C LEU A 82 -4.82 8.94 13.43
N SER A 83 -5.05 9.81 14.41
CA SER A 83 -4.48 9.70 15.75
C SER A 83 -4.83 8.39 16.47
N SER A 84 -5.90 7.69 16.07
CA SER A 84 -6.25 6.38 16.60
C SER A 84 -5.26 5.27 16.22
N LEU A 85 -4.39 5.51 15.24
CA LEU A 85 -3.32 4.59 14.86
C LEU A 85 -2.04 4.78 15.68
N LYS A 86 -2.00 5.72 16.63
CA LYS A 86 -0.82 5.95 17.47
C LYS A 86 -0.36 4.66 18.17
N GLY A 87 0.93 4.37 18.05
CA GLY A 87 1.58 3.17 18.58
C GLY A 87 1.50 1.95 17.66
N GLN A 88 0.68 1.98 16.60
CA GLN A 88 0.57 0.87 15.66
C GLN A 88 1.74 0.87 14.68
N THR A 89 2.12 -0.34 14.25
CA THR A 89 3.07 -0.57 13.18
C THR A 89 2.32 -0.89 11.90
N VAL A 90 2.58 -0.16 10.82
CA VAL A 90 1.85 -0.30 9.55
C VAL A 90 2.79 -0.62 8.39
N ALA A 91 2.38 -1.55 7.53
CA ALA A 91 3.07 -1.84 6.29
C ALA A 91 2.53 -0.96 5.15
N ILE A 92 3.43 -0.42 4.31
CA ILE A 92 3.10 0.48 3.21
C ILE A 92 3.78 0.02 1.93
N ASP A 93 3.05 -0.06 0.81
CA ASP A 93 3.65 -0.24 -0.50
C ASP A 93 4.30 1.06 -0.99
N LEU A 94 5.63 1.07 -1.07
CA LEU A 94 6.39 2.24 -1.52
C LEU A 94 6.07 2.65 -2.96
N SER A 95 5.82 1.67 -3.83
CA SER A 95 5.62 1.88 -5.25
C SER A 95 4.33 2.65 -5.54
N ILE A 96 3.27 2.41 -4.76
CA ILE A 96 1.98 3.10 -4.86
C ILE A 96 2.18 4.59 -4.58
N TRP A 97 2.82 4.93 -3.45
CA TRP A 97 3.05 6.33 -3.06
C TRP A 97 3.97 7.07 -4.03
N VAL A 98 4.98 6.39 -4.59
CA VAL A 98 5.85 6.99 -5.60
C VAL A 98 5.12 7.20 -6.93
N CYS A 99 4.21 6.30 -7.31
CA CYS A 99 3.39 6.42 -8.52
C CYS A 99 2.34 7.53 -8.43
N GLU A 100 1.62 7.65 -7.31
CA GLU A 100 0.62 8.70 -7.07
C GLU A 100 1.16 10.11 -7.34
N ASN A 101 2.40 10.36 -6.92
CA ASN A 101 3.07 11.66 -7.06
C ASN A 101 3.53 11.98 -8.49
N GLN A 102 3.56 11.00 -9.40
CA GLN A 102 3.94 11.23 -10.81
C GLN A 102 2.79 11.80 -11.64
N CYS A 103 1.55 11.69 -11.16
CA CYS A 103 0.35 12.16 -11.84
C CYS A 103 0.02 13.64 -11.57
N VAL A 104 0.75 14.30 -10.66
CA VAL A 104 0.51 15.71 -10.31
C VAL A 104 1.17 16.63 -11.34
N LYS A 105 0.46 16.91 -12.43
CA LYS A 105 0.92 17.76 -13.54
C LYS A 105 1.26 19.20 -13.11
N GLN A 106 0.64 19.71 -12.05
CA GLN A 106 0.86 21.08 -11.56
C GLN A 106 2.24 21.32 -10.92
N MET A 107 2.93 20.26 -10.48
CA MET A 107 4.28 20.38 -9.89
C MET A 107 5.42 20.22 -10.92
N GLN A 108 5.09 19.84 -12.16
CA GLN A 108 6.10 19.64 -13.21
C GLN A 108 6.73 20.98 -13.60
N GLY A 109 8.02 21.15 -13.26
CA GLY A 109 8.80 22.35 -13.57
C GLY A 109 8.95 23.36 -12.44
N VAL A 110 8.22 23.17 -11.32
CA VAL A 110 8.31 24.06 -10.13
C VAL A 110 9.09 23.39 -9.00
N VAL A 111 8.89 22.09 -8.78
CA VAL A 111 9.54 21.33 -7.71
C VAL A 111 10.41 20.23 -8.32
N THR A 112 11.69 20.21 -7.95
CA THR A 112 12.59 19.11 -8.30
C THR A 112 12.24 17.88 -7.46
N ARG A 113 12.04 16.72 -8.10
CA ARG A 113 11.73 15.42 -7.44
C ARG A 113 10.55 15.46 -6.44
N PRO A 114 9.30 15.73 -6.91
CA PRO A 114 8.13 15.81 -6.02
C PRO A 114 7.82 14.50 -5.28
N TYR A 115 8.23 13.35 -5.80
CA TYR A 115 8.03 12.05 -5.13
C TYR A 115 8.82 11.91 -3.84
N LEU A 116 10.07 12.39 -3.78
CA LEU A 116 10.87 12.39 -2.53
C LEU A 116 10.28 13.34 -1.51
N ARG A 117 9.99 14.57 -1.95
CA ARG A 117 9.41 15.60 -1.08
C ARG A 117 8.11 15.11 -0.44
N ASN A 118 7.18 14.60 -1.22
CA ASN A 118 5.88 14.17 -0.70
C ASN A 118 6.00 12.90 0.16
N LEU A 119 6.90 11.98 -0.19
CA LEU A 119 7.20 10.83 0.64
C LEU A 119 7.76 11.26 2.00
N TYR A 120 8.71 12.18 2.04
CA TYR A 120 9.28 12.74 3.27
C TYR A 120 8.20 13.32 4.19
N PHE A 121 7.35 14.22 3.68
CA PHE A 121 6.31 14.84 4.51
C PHE A 121 5.26 13.85 5.01
N ARG A 122 4.87 12.87 4.18
CA ARG A 122 3.96 11.80 4.62
C ARG A 122 4.58 10.97 5.74
N ILE A 123 5.84 10.58 5.60
CA ILE A 123 6.57 9.83 6.63
C ILE A 123 6.69 10.66 7.91
N SER A 124 7.14 11.91 7.81
CA SER A 124 7.30 12.80 8.96
C SER A 124 6.00 12.98 9.72
N CYS A 125 4.88 13.21 9.04
CA CYS A 125 3.57 13.35 9.68
C CYS A 125 3.16 12.07 10.43
N LEU A 126 3.37 10.90 9.82
CA LEU A 126 3.01 9.61 10.44
C LEU A 126 3.88 9.29 11.66
N LEU A 127 5.18 9.52 11.57
CA LEU A 127 6.10 9.33 12.69
C LEU A 127 5.77 10.29 13.84
N GLN A 128 5.43 11.56 13.55
CA GLN A 128 4.98 12.52 14.56
C GLN A 128 3.66 12.13 15.25
N LEU A 129 2.79 11.40 14.54
CA LEU A 129 1.58 10.79 15.10
C LEU A 129 1.87 9.54 15.94
N GLY A 130 3.13 9.12 16.04
CA GLY A 130 3.57 7.92 16.75
C GLY A 130 3.23 6.62 16.03
N ILE A 131 3.08 6.65 14.71
CA ILE A 131 2.79 5.48 13.89
C ILE A 131 4.12 4.93 13.35
N ASN A 132 4.43 3.67 13.64
CA ASN A 132 5.64 3.02 13.18
C ASN A 132 5.44 2.52 11.75
N LEU A 133 6.41 2.77 10.86
CA LEU A 133 6.27 2.47 9.43
C LEU A 133 7.23 1.36 9.00
N ILE A 134 6.74 0.46 8.15
CA ILE A 134 7.56 -0.50 7.41
C ILE A 134 7.18 -0.41 5.93
N PHE A 135 8.15 -0.10 5.06
CA PHE A 135 7.88 -0.04 3.62
C PHE A 135 8.16 -1.38 2.93
N ALA A 136 7.24 -1.83 2.09
CA ALA A 136 7.48 -2.91 1.14
C ALA A 136 7.94 -2.31 -0.19
N VAL A 137 9.08 -2.78 -0.69
CA VAL A 137 9.62 -2.40 -1.99
C VAL A 137 9.28 -3.50 -3.00
N GLU A 138 8.71 -3.10 -4.13
CA GLU A 138 8.28 -4.04 -5.16
C GLU A 138 9.44 -4.81 -5.79
N GLY A 139 9.26 -6.12 -5.97
CA GLY A 139 10.17 -7.03 -6.65
C GLY A 139 9.83 -7.24 -8.12
N GLU A 140 10.10 -8.43 -8.64
CA GLU A 140 9.69 -8.78 -10.01
C GLU A 140 8.23 -9.25 -10.03
N ALA A 141 7.37 -8.51 -10.72
CA ALA A 141 5.97 -8.87 -10.87
C ALA A 141 5.78 -10.16 -11.69
N PRO A 142 4.81 -11.03 -11.35
CA PRO A 142 4.54 -12.26 -12.11
C PRO A 142 4.07 -11.98 -13.53
N ASP A 143 4.41 -12.87 -14.47
CA ASP A 143 4.08 -12.73 -15.90
C ASP A 143 2.58 -12.54 -16.17
N LEU A 144 1.74 -13.15 -15.34
CA LEU A 144 0.26 -13.10 -15.44
C LEU A 144 -0.31 -11.68 -15.28
N LYS A 145 0.42 -10.75 -14.63
CA LYS A 145 -0.03 -9.37 -14.41
C LYS A 145 0.46 -8.39 -15.48
N HIS A 146 1.26 -8.84 -16.46
CA HIS A 146 1.83 -7.96 -17.50
C HIS A 146 0.79 -7.29 -18.40
N GLU A 147 -0.33 -7.95 -18.66
CA GLU A 147 -1.41 -7.42 -19.50
C GLU A 147 -2.15 -6.27 -18.79
N THR A 148 -2.50 -6.47 -17.52
CA THR A 148 -3.15 -5.46 -16.66
C THR A 148 -2.24 -4.27 -16.40
N MET A 149 -0.93 -4.49 -16.15
CA MET A 149 0.06 -3.42 -16.00
C MET A 149 0.24 -2.59 -17.27
N SER A 150 0.18 -3.23 -18.46
CA SER A 150 0.25 -2.51 -19.74
C SER A 150 -0.99 -1.65 -19.97
N ARG A 151 -2.18 -2.18 -19.61
CA ARG A 151 -3.45 -1.45 -19.72
C ARG A 151 -3.54 -0.27 -18.75
N ARG A 152 -2.98 -0.40 -17.54
CA ARG A 152 -2.85 0.71 -16.57
C ARG A 152 -1.99 1.85 -17.09
N GLN A 153 -0.84 1.54 -17.71
CA GLN A 153 0.01 2.58 -18.32
C GLN A 153 -0.72 3.36 -19.43
N GLU A 154 -1.57 2.71 -20.23
CA GLU A 154 -2.34 3.38 -21.28
C GLU A 154 -3.41 4.31 -20.72
N VAL A 155 -4.10 3.90 -19.65
CA VAL A 155 -5.16 4.71 -19.02
C VAL A 155 -4.59 5.86 -18.18
N GLN A 156 -3.43 5.67 -17.55
CA GLN A 156 -2.76 6.67 -16.71
C GLN A 156 -2.03 7.76 -17.53
N TYR A 157 -1.69 7.48 -18.80
CA TYR A 157 -1.06 8.43 -19.73
C TYR A 157 -1.80 8.53 -21.08
N PRO A 158 -3.04 9.07 -21.10
CA PRO A 158 -3.77 9.25 -22.36
C PRO A 158 -3.00 10.25 -23.25
N GLY A 159 -2.51 9.77 -24.41
CA GLY A 159 -1.85 10.61 -25.42
C GLY A 159 -0.34 10.39 -25.66
N LYS A 160 0.33 9.44 -24.99
CA LYS A 160 1.67 9.02 -25.45
C LYS A 160 1.55 8.25 -26.77
N ARG A 161 2.26 8.72 -27.79
CA ARG A 161 2.23 8.23 -29.19
C ARG A 161 2.26 6.69 -29.29
N LYS A 162 1.49 6.16 -30.25
CA LYS A 162 1.57 4.79 -30.77
C LYS A 162 2.96 4.51 -31.37
N GLY A 163 3.92 4.18 -30.52
CA GLY A 163 5.18 3.54 -30.88
C GLY A 163 5.44 2.43 -29.86
N PRO A 164 6.17 1.36 -30.21
CA PRO A 164 6.44 0.28 -29.26
C PRO A 164 7.14 0.91 -28.04
N PRO A 165 6.53 0.87 -26.85
CA PRO A 165 7.16 1.43 -25.68
C PRO A 165 8.47 0.70 -25.47
N ASN A 166 9.58 1.43 -25.32
CA ASN A 166 10.84 0.83 -24.91
C ASN A 166 10.72 0.49 -23.41
N LYS A 167 9.93 -0.56 -23.10
CA LYS A 167 9.43 -0.94 -21.77
C LYS A 167 10.56 -1.03 -20.73
N LYS A 168 11.75 -1.46 -21.18
CA LYS A 168 12.97 -1.56 -20.37
C LYS A 168 13.43 -0.21 -19.80
N LYS A 169 13.39 0.87 -20.59
CA LYS A 169 13.82 2.21 -20.13
C LYS A 169 12.86 2.81 -19.10
N SER A 170 11.55 2.63 -19.28
CA SER A 170 10.55 3.15 -18.34
C SER A 170 10.60 2.47 -16.98
N ARG A 171 10.76 1.13 -16.96
CA ARG A 171 10.96 0.37 -15.71
C ARG A 171 12.28 0.73 -15.03
N SER A 172 13.37 0.86 -15.79
CA SER A 172 14.66 1.27 -15.26
C SER A 172 14.62 2.65 -14.60
N HIS A 173 13.90 3.61 -15.18
CA HIS A 173 13.74 4.94 -14.60
C HIS A 173 12.87 4.92 -13.34
N PHE A 174 11.82 4.10 -13.31
CA PHE A 174 11.01 3.91 -12.10
C PHE A 174 11.81 3.28 -10.97
N ASN A 175 12.57 2.22 -11.26
CA ASN A 175 13.44 1.57 -10.28
C ASN A 175 14.54 2.52 -9.77
N ALA A 176 15.02 3.45 -10.61
CA ALA A 176 15.94 4.49 -10.15
C ALA A 176 15.29 5.43 -9.11
N LYS A 177 14.04 5.83 -9.32
CA LYS A 177 13.29 6.63 -8.32
C LYS A 177 13.06 5.84 -7.03
N LEU A 178 12.71 4.56 -7.12
CA LEU A 178 12.54 3.71 -5.94
C LEU A 178 13.82 3.62 -5.13
N ARG A 179 14.99 3.51 -5.79
CA ARG A 179 16.30 3.55 -5.10
C ARG A 179 16.54 4.86 -4.36
N GLU A 180 16.29 6.01 -5.01
CA GLU A 180 16.40 7.32 -4.32
C GLU A 180 15.46 7.40 -3.11
N CYS A 181 14.25 6.83 -3.19
CA CYS A 181 13.34 6.76 -2.05
C CYS A 181 13.89 5.86 -0.93
N CYS A 182 14.46 4.70 -1.27
CA CYS A 182 15.05 3.78 -0.29
C CYS A 182 16.22 4.45 0.44
N GLU A 183 17.10 5.15 -0.28
CA GLU A 183 18.19 5.93 0.32
C GLU A 183 17.65 6.98 1.31
N MET A 184 16.55 7.66 0.97
CA MET A 184 15.90 8.57 1.91
C MET A 184 15.34 7.87 3.15
N LEU A 185 14.75 6.67 2.99
CA LEU A 185 14.29 5.86 4.13
C LEU A 185 15.45 5.47 5.06
N ASP A 186 16.60 5.13 4.48
CA ASP A 186 17.83 4.82 5.24
C ASP A 186 18.28 6.03 6.08
N TYR A 187 18.28 7.25 5.51
CA TYR A 187 18.62 8.46 6.26
C TYR A 187 17.61 8.81 7.36
N LEU A 188 16.33 8.46 7.18
CA LEU A 188 15.27 8.69 8.17
C LEU A 188 15.21 7.59 9.23
N GLY A 189 16.00 6.53 9.12
CA GLY A 189 15.93 5.36 10.01
C GLY A 189 14.63 4.56 9.88
N VAL A 190 13.93 4.68 8.75
CA VAL A 190 12.66 3.98 8.51
C VAL A 190 12.92 2.64 7.80
N PRO A 191 12.49 1.51 8.37
CA PRO A 191 12.77 0.21 7.78
C PRO A 191 11.98 -0.03 6.48
N TYR A 192 12.61 -0.73 5.55
CA TYR A 192 11.97 -1.24 4.34
C TYR A 192 12.43 -2.66 4.03
N ILE A 193 11.58 -3.43 3.34
CA ILE A 193 11.81 -4.83 2.98
C ILE A 193 11.60 -4.99 1.49
N GLN A 194 12.57 -5.62 0.82
CA GLN A 194 12.47 -5.95 -0.60
C GLN A 194 11.61 -7.21 -0.79
N SER A 195 10.49 -7.08 -1.50
CA SER A 195 9.67 -8.23 -1.89
C SER A 195 10.34 -9.00 -3.03
N LYS A 196 10.12 -10.33 -3.06
CA LYS A 196 10.46 -11.17 -4.22
C LYS A 196 9.45 -11.02 -5.36
N GLY A 197 8.22 -10.59 -5.04
CA GLY A 197 7.14 -10.38 -6.00
C GLY A 197 6.45 -9.05 -5.75
N GLU A 198 5.13 -9.06 -5.63
CA GLU A 198 4.37 -7.83 -5.37
C GLU A 198 4.63 -7.32 -3.96
N ALA A 199 4.71 -6.00 -3.82
CA ALA A 199 4.86 -5.37 -2.50
C ALA A 199 3.59 -5.54 -1.65
N GLU A 200 2.39 -5.47 -2.25
CA GLU A 200 1.13 -5.72 -1.54
C GLU A 200 1.02 -7.13 -0.93
N ALA A 201 1.56 -8.13 -1.63
CA ALA A 201 1.60 -9.50 -1.12
C ALA A 201 2.48 -9.60 0.13
N LEU A 202 3.61 -8.89 0.14
CA LEU A 202 4.48 -8.81 1.31
C LEU A 202 3.79 -8.07 2.46
N CYS A 203 3.13 -6.94 2.20
CA CYS A 203 2.34 -6.23 3.21
C CYS A 203 1.29 -7.16 3.84
N GLY A 204 0.51 -7.86 3.01
CA GLY A 204 -0.49 -8.81 3.48
C GLY A 204 0.10 -9.94 4.32
N LEU A 205 1.25 -10.47 3.93
CA LEU A 205 1.98 -11.50 4.68
C LEU A 205 2.48 -11.00 6.04
N LEU A 206 3.07 -9.80 6.10
CA LEU A 206 3.55 -9.21 7.36
C LEU A 206 2.42 -9.04 8.36
N ASN A 207 1.24 -8.60 7.89
CA ASN A 207 0.07 -8.44 8.75
C ASN A 207 -0.54 -9.79 9.16
N ALA A 208 -0.57 -10.78 8.25
CA ALA A 208 -1.00 -12.13 8.57
C ALA A 208 -0.12 -12.75 9.68
N ALA A 209 1.19 -12.54 9.60
CA ALA A 209 2.20 -12.99 10.57
C ALA A 209 2.18 -12.21 11.89
N GLY A 210 1.48 -11.06 11.97
CA GLY A 210 1.43 -10.23 13.17
C GLY A 210 2.68 -9.37 13.41
N ILE A 211 3.51 -9.18 12.38
CA ILE A 211 4.68 -8.28 12.42
C ILE A 211 4.22 -6.81 12.35
N VAL A 212 3.15 -6.54 11.59
CA VAL A 212 2.48 -5.24 11.53
C VAL A 212 1.02 -5.37 11.95
N ASP A 213 0.47 -4.29 12.51
CA ASP A 213 -0.92 -4.20 12.97
C ASP A 213 -1.91 -4.03 11.80
N GLY A 214 -1.46 -3.46 10.68
CA GLY A 214 -2.24 -3.36 9.45
C GLY A 214 -1.45 -2.86 8.24
N CYS A 215 -2.13 -2.83 7.09
CA CYS A 215 -1.54 -2.41 5.82
C CYS A 215 -2.22 -1.14 5.30
N ILE A 216 -1.46 -0.12 4.91
CA ILE A 216 -2.00 1.05 4.21
C ILE A 216 -1.98 0.75 2.71
N THR A 217 -3.16 0.55 2.12
CA THR A 217 -3.31 0.41 0.66
C THR A 217 -4.74 0.75 0.23
N ASN A 218 -4.88 1.17 -1.03
CA ASN A 218 -6.16 1.38 -1.70
C ASN A 218 -6.57 0.19 -2.59
N ASP A 219 -5.68 -0.79 -2.78
CA ASP A 219 -5.97 -1.99 -3.57
C ASP A 219 -6.47 -3.11 -2.66
N GLY A 220 -7.51 -3.80 -3.13
CA GLY A 220 -8.22 -4.83 -2.35
C GLY A 220 -7.51 -6.18 -2.31
N ASP A 221 -6.47 -6.36 -3.13
CA ASP A 221 -5.78 -7.64 -3.31
C ASP A 221 -5.02 -8.07 -2.05
N VAL A 222 -4.68 -7.11 -1.18
CA VAL A 222 -4.04 -7.36 0.11
C VAL A 222 -4.83 -8.32 1.01
N PHE A 223 -6.18 -8.32 0.93
CA PHE A 223 -7.02 -9.29 1.66
C PHE A 223 -6.88 -10.71 1.10
N LEU A 224 -6.69 -10.85 -0.21
CA LEU A 224 -6.48 -12.14 -0.87
C LEU A 224 -5.11 -12.72 -0.49
N TYR A 225 -4.12 -11.86 -0.26
CA TYR A 225 -2.82 -12.23 0.28
C TYR A 225 -2.84 -12.59 1.78
N GLY A 226 -3.92 -12.24 2.49
CA GLY A 226 -4.14 -12.67 3.87
C GLY A 226 -4.03 -11.56 4.93
N ALA A 227 -4.07 -10.29 4.54
CA ALA A 227 -4.17 -9.21 5.52
C ALA A 227 -5.41 -9.36 6.40
N LYS A 228 -5.23 -9.07 7.69
CA LYS A 228 -6.27 -9.01 8.72
C LYS A 228 -6.84 -7.61 8.85
N THR A 229 -6.01 -6.57 8.70
CA THR A 229 -6.41 -5.17 8.87
C THR A 229 -5.87 -4.33 7.72
N VAL A 230 -6.75 -3.55 7.09
CA VAL A 230 -6.40 -2.66 5.97
C VAL A 230 -6.88 -1.25 6.27
N PHE A 231 -5.99 -0.29 6.04
CA PHE A 231 -6.20 1.14 6.17
C PHE A 231 -6.27 1.78 4.79
N ARG A 232 -7.37 2.45 4.48
CA ARG A 232 -7.67 3.00 3.16
C ARG A 232 -8.00 4.48 3.23
N ASN A 233 -7.89 5.16 2.07
CA ASN A 233 -8.27 6.56 1.89
C ASN A 233 -7.59 7.47 2.92
N PHE A 234 -6.31 7.23 3.11
CA PHE A 234 -5.45 8.01 3.98
C PHE A 234 -5.33 9.45 3.44
N SER A 235 -5.95 10.41 4.13
CA SER A 235 -5.81 11.84 3.84
C SER A 235 -5.08 12.54 4.96
N VAL A 236 -4.08 13.34 4.60
CA VAL A 236 -3.24 14.13 5.53
C VAL A 236 -3.65 15.60 5.51
N THR A 237 -4.88 15.91 5.09
CA THR A 237 -5.38 17.29 5.12
C THR A 237 -5.59 17.75 6.57
N SER A 238 -5.10 18.94 6.91
CA SER A 238 -5.14 19.55 8.27
C SER A 238 -6.51 19.69 8.91
N LYS A 239 -7.60 19.60 8.15
CA LYS A 239 -8.94 19.90 8.69
C LYS A 239 -9.54 18.73 9.47
N ASP A 240 -9.23 17.49 9.10
CA ASP A 240 -9.57 16.28 9.85
C ASP A 240 -8.90 15.05 9.19
N PRO A 241 -7.68 14.65 9.61
CA PRO A 241 -7.01 13.49 9.04
C PRO A 241 -7.76 12.22 9.45
N GLN A 242 -8.46 11.61 8.50
CA GLN A 242 -9.25 10.40 8.71
C GLN A 242 -8.66 9.21 7.95
N VAL A 243 -8.97 8.02 8.46
CA VAL A 243 -8.62 6.76 7.83
C VAL A 243 -9.82 5.81 7.86
N GLU A 244 -10.02 5.11 6.74
CA GLU A 244 -10.99 4.03 6.64
C GLU A 244 -10.32 2.72 7.07
N ILE A 245 -10.94 1.99 7.99
CA ILE A 245 -10.41 0.75 8.54
C ILE A 245 -11.34 -0.39 8.15
N TYR A 246 -10.74 -1.45 7.64
CA TYR A 246 -11.40 -2.71 7.31
C TYR A 246 -10.68 -3.85 8.06
N SER A 247 -11.43 -4.65 8.80
CA SER A 247 -10.91 -5.82 9.52
C SER A 247 -11.53 -7.10 8.97
N ILE A 248 -10.73 -8.14 8.81
CA ILE A 248 -11.20 -9.46 8.39
C ILE A 248 -12.24 -10.02 9.37
N CYS A 249 -12.10 -9.74 10.67
CA CYS A 249 -13.07 -10.16 11.67
C CYS A 249 -14.45 -9.53 11.42
N ASP A 250 -14.50 -8.24 11.08
CA ASP A 250 -15.75 -7.55 10.75
C ASP A 250 -16.33 -8.08 9.43
N ILE A 251 -15.49 -8.31 8.43
CA ILE A 251 -15.89 -8.86 7.12
C ILE A 251 -16.52 -10.25 7.30
N GLU A 252 -15.89 -11.13 8.07
CA GLU A 252 -16.39 -12.48 8.32
C GLU A 252 -17.68 -12.47 9.15
N GLN A 253 -17.74 -11.65 10.21
CA GLN A 253 -18.91 -11.62 11.09
C GLN A 253 -20.15 -10.99 10.45
N LYS A 254 -19.96 -9.93 9.66
CA LYS A 254 -21.08 -9.14 9.12
C LYS A 254 -21.47 -9.52 7.71
N LEU A 255 -20.53 -10.03 6.90
CA LEU A 255 -20.76 -10.37 5.49
C LEU A 255 -20.62 -11.87 5.21
N ASP A 256 -20.20 -12.68 6.18
CA ASP A 256 -19.88 -14.11 5.99
C ASP A 256 -18.88 -14.35 4.84
N LEU A 257 -17.95 -13.40 4.66
CA LEU A 257 -16.91 -13.43 3.61
C LEU A 257 -15.55 -13.76 4.21
N ASN A 258 -15.21 -15.05 4.28
CA ASN A 258 -13.87 -15.49 4.62
C ASN A 258 -12.90 -15.31 3.43
N ARG A 259 -11.60 -15.49 3.69
CA ARG A 259 -10.55 -15.34 2.66
C ARG A 259 -10.81 -16.18 1.40
N GLU A 260 -11.22 -17.44 1.57
CA GLU A 260 -11.49 -18.36 0.45
C GLU A 260 -12.65 -17.86 -0.41
N LYS A 261 -13.75 -17.41 0.22
CA LYS A 261 -14.89 -16.79 -0.45
C LYS A 261 -14.50 -15.50 -1.16
N MET A 262 -13.63 -14.67 -0.56
CA MET A 262 -13.12 -13.46 -1.22
C MET A 262 -12.26 -13.77 -2.44
N VAL A 263 -11.41 -14.80 -2.38
CA VAL A 263 -10.63 -15.25 -3.54
C VAL A 263 -11.55 -15.77 -4.65
N ALA A 264 -12.55 -16.59 -4.29
CA ALA A 264 -13.54 -17.07 -5.24
C ALA A 264 -14.32 -15.91 -5.88
N LEU A 265 -14.81 -14.97 -5.07
CA LEU A 265 -15.49 -13.76 -5.53
C LEU A 265 -14.61 -12.96 -6.50
N ALA A 266 -13.32 -12.80 -6.20
CA ALA A 266 -12.40 -12.08 -7.06
C ALA A 266 -12.18 -12.76 -8.42
N LEU A 267 -12.12 -14.08 -8.45
CA LEU A 267 -12.05 -14.85 -9.70
C LEU A 267 -13.36 -14.73 -10.52
N LEU A 268 -14.51 -14.65 -9.84
CA LEU A 268 -15.82 -14.52 -10.49
C LEU A 268 -16.09 -13.12 -11.05
N VAL A 269 -15.87 -12.06 -10.25
CA VAL A 269 -16.13 -10.67 -10.66
C VAL A 269 -15.00 -10.10 -11.52
N GLY A 270 -13.81 -10.67 -11.38
CA GLY A 270 -12.60 -10.30 -12.10
C GLY A 270 -11.65 -9.45 -11.24
N CYS A 271 -10.37 -9.82 -11.30
CA CYS A 271 -9.27 -9.19 -10.61
C CYS A 271 -8.12 -8.89 -11.58
N ASP A 272 -7.02 -8.35 -11.07
CA ASP A 272 -5.87 -8.01 -11.90
C ASP A 272 -5.26 -9.20 -12.65
N TYR A 273 -5.46 -10.42 -12.12
CA TYR A 273 -4.99 -11.67 -12.71
C TYR A 273 -5.97 -12.27 -13.72
N VAL A 274 -7.28 -12.07 -13.50
CA VAL A 274 -8.35 -12.62 -14.34
C VAL A 274 -9.34 -11.48 -14.64
N PRO A 275 -9.03 -10.60 -15.61
CA PRO A 275 -9.76 -9.34 -15.79
C PRO A 275 -11.19 -9.51 -16.35
N LYS A 276 -11.51 -10.68 -16.92
CA LYS A 276 -12.81 -10.94 -17.56
C LYS A 276 -13.89 -11.48 -16.61
N GLY A 277 -13.50 -12.09 -15.49
CA GLY A 277 -14.45 -12.78 -14.60
C GLY A 277 -15.28 -13.85 -15.34
N VAL A 278 -16.40 -14.24 -14.74
CA VAL A 278 -17.45 -15.04 -15.40
C VAL A 278 -18.41 -14.07 -16.10
N GLN A 279 -18.65 -14.31 -17.40
CA GLN A 279 -19.61 -13.55 -18.19
C GLN A 279 -21.00 -14.18 -18.01
N GLU A 280 -22.02 -13.34 -17.78
CA GLU A 280 -23.43 -13.72 -17.93
C GLU A 280 -23.78 -14.08 -19.38
#